data_AF-K2AW44-F1
#
_entry.id   AF-K2AW44-F1
#
_cell.length_a   1.000
_cell.length_b   1.000
_cell.length_c   1.000
_cell.angle_alpha   90.00
_cell.angle_beta   90.00
_cell.angle_gamma   90.00
#
_symmetry.space_group_name_H-M   'P 1'
#
loop_
_entity.id
_entity.type
_entity.pdbx_description
1 polymer ?
#
loop_
_entity_poly.entity_id
_entity_poly.type
_entity_poly.pdbx_seq_one_letter_code
_entity_poly.pdbx_strand_id
1 'polypeptide(L)'
;MIVLLKQIIKKLWNWIIIWIWIILSIWIFFIAYASFTSMTPVWNGSPLTSSAWNLMVSNLDDLNWRLNTLNTTVSGLSATPTGAVMAFNLASCPTGWTALASAAWRVIVGKSAETEFDTLGETWWAKTHTLTIAEMPSHSHTVGRGTSTSAFTNVFYGTQTAWGTAPTSSTGDWWAHNNLQPYLTLLYCQKN
;
A
#
# COMPACT_ATOMS: atom_id res chain seq x y z
N MET A 1 -20.09 70.01 -27.48
CA MET A 1 -18.97 69.99 -26.51
C MET A 1 -18.91 68.68 -25.70
N ILE A 2 -20.00 68.24 -25.06
CA ILE A 2 -20.00 67.04 -24.18
C ILE A 2 -19.71 65.71 -24.94
N VAL A 3 -20.20 65.55 -26.17
CA VAL A 3 -20.00 64.33 -26.97
C VAL A 3 -18.52 64.14 -27.37
N LEU A 4 -17.86 65.23 -27.78
CA LEU A 4 -16.44 65.25 -28.11
C LEU A 4 -15.56 64.91 -26.89
N LEU A 5 -15.91 65.42 -25.72
CA LEU A 5 -15.19 65.13 -24.47
C LEU A 5 -15.28 63.64 -24.10
N LYS A 6 -16.47 63.02 -24.21
CA LYS A 6 -16.66 61.59 -23.96
C LYS A 6 -15.87 60.71 -24.94
N GLN A 7 -15.78 61.11 -26.20
CA GLN A 7 -14.98 60.40 -27.21
C GLN A 7 -13.48 60.46 -26.91
N ILE A 8 -12.97 61.62 -26.49
CA ILE A 8 -11.57 61.80 -26.11
C ILE A 8 -11.23 60.96 -24.88
N ILE A 9 -12.08 60.97 -23.84
CA ILE A 9 -11.88 60.17 -22.62
C ILE A 9 -11.86 58.67 -22.95
N LYS A 10 -12.78 58.19 -23.79
CA LYS A 10 -12.80 56.78 -24.22
C LYS A 10 -11.53 56.39 -25.00
N LYS A 11 -11.03 57.30 -25.85
CA LYS A 11 -9.80 57.07 -26.62
C LYS A 11 -8.57 57.05 -25.70
N LEU A 12 -8.48 57.95 -24.73
CA LEU A 12 -7.42 57.97 -23.72
C LEU A 12 -7.45 56.73 -22.83
N TRP A 13 -8.64 56.28 -22.41
CA TRP A 13 -8.81 55.07 -21.61
C TRP A 13 -8.33 53.81 -22.34
N ASN A 14 -8.67 53.66 -23.63
CA ASN A 14 -8.16 52.56 -24.44
C ASN A 14 -6.63 52.58 -24.57
N TRP A 15 -6.03 53.77 -24.73
CA TRP A 15 -4.58 53.91 -24.79
C TRP A 15 -3.90 53.53 -23.47
N ILE A 16 -4.48 53.90 -22.32
CA ILE A 16 -3.97 53.52 -21.00
C ILE A 16 -3.99 51.99 -20.82
N ILE A 17 -5.08 51.33 -21.21
CA ILE A 17 -5.19 49.87 -21.14
C ILE A 17 -4.09 49.20 -21.98
N ILE A 18 -3.86 49.68 -23.21
CA ILE A 18 -2.81 49.15 -24.10
C ILE A 18 -1.43 49.26 -23.43
N TRP A 19 -1.11 50.42 -22.85
CA TRP A 19 0.17 50.62 -22.17
C TRP A 19 0.35 49.73 -20.93
N ILE A 20 -0.72 49.51 -20.15
CA ILE A 20 -0.69 48.59 -19.01
C ILE A 20 -0.37 47.16 -19.47
N TRP A 21 -1.03 46.70 -20.55
CA TRP A 21 -0.75 45.38 -21.12
C TRP A 21 0.69 45.26 -21.64
N ILE A 22 1.23 46.29 -22.28
CA ILE A 22 2.62 46.30 -22.78
C ILE A 22 3.61 46.19 -21.60
N ILE A 23 3.42 47.00 -20.55
CA ILE A 23 4.31 46.99 -19.39
C ILE A 23 4.25 45.64 -18.65
N LEU A 24 3.05 45.09 -18.45
CA LEU A 24 2.88 43.78 -17.82
C LEU A 24 3.51 42.66 -18.67
N SER A 25 3.36 42.71 -19.99
CA SER A 25 3.96 41.70 -20.89
C SER A 25 5.48 41.75 -20.86
N ILE A 26 6.06 42.95 -20.86
CA ILE A 26 7.51 43.17 -20.73
C ILE A 26 8.01 42.66 -19.38
N TRP A 27 7.31 42.97 -18.29
CA TRP A 27 7.67 42.53 -16.95
C TRP A 27 7.65 40.99 -16.81
N ILE A 28 6.61 40.34 -17.33
CA ILE A 28 6.51 38.87 -17.38
C ILE A 28 7.65 38.28 -18.22
N PHE A 29 7.98 38.88 -19.35
CA PHE A 29 9.10 38.44 -20.18
C PHE A 29 10.44 38.56 -19.46
N PHE A 30 10.68 39.64 -18.71
CA PHE A 30 11.90 39.79 -17.92
C PHE A 30 12.01 38.75 -16.79
N ILE A 31 10.90 38.43 -16.11
CA ILE A 31 10.87 37.37 -15.09
C ILE A 31 11.17 36.01 -15.72
N ALA A 32 10.52 35.69 -16.84
CA ALA A 32 10.74 34.45 -17.55
C ALA A 32 12.18 34.33 -18.08
N TYR A 33 12.76 35.41 -18.61
CA TYR A 33 14.15 35.44 -19.07
C TYR A 33 15.16 35.26 -17.92
N ALA A 34 14.91 35.89 -16.76
CA ALA A 34 15.76 35.72 -15.57
C ALA A 34 15.76 34.29 -15.02
N SER A 35 14.71 33.49 -15.28
CA SER A 35 14.69 32.05 -14.96
C SER A 35 15.53 31.16 -15.90
N PHE A 36 16.14 31.70 -16.96
CA PHE A 36 17.03 30.98 -17.88
C PHE A 36 18.48 31.44 -17.83
N THR A 37 19.00 31.85 -16.66
CA THR A 37 20.42 32.16 -16.53
C THR A 37 21.26 30.88 -16.56
N SER A 38 22.05 30.69 -17.62
CA SER A 38 23.09 29.68 -17.65
C SER A 38 24.29 30.15 -16.81
N MET A 39 24.89 29.22 -16.05
CA MET A 39 26.13 29.48 -15.33
C MET A 39 27.19 29.96 -16.33
N THR A 40 27.81 31.09 -16.05
CA THR A 40 28.84 31.66 -16.92
C THR A 40 30.21 31.11 -16.50
N PRO A 41 31.01 30.55 -17.43
CA PRO A 41 32.24 29.87 -17.06
C PRO A 41 33.32 30.86 -16.64
N VAL A 42 34.00 30.56 -15.53
CA VAL A 42 35.26 31.20 -15.14
C VAL A 42 36.39 30.32 -15.66
N TRP A 43 37.21 30.84 -16.59
CA TRP A 43 38.25 30.07 -17.25
C TRP A 43 39.53 29.99 -16.41
N ASN A 44 40.26 28.89 -16.54
CA ASN A 44 41.58 28.74 -15.92
C ASN A 44 42.54 29.84 -16.42
N GLY A 45 43.33 30.43 -15.50
CA GLY A 45 44.23 31.54 -15.80
C GLY A 45 43.56 32.92 -15.83
N SER A 46 42.26 33.03 -15.55
CA SER A 46 41.60 34.33 -15.38
C SER A 46 42.18 35.07 -14.16
N PRO A 47 42.47 36.38 -14.25
CA PRO A 47 42.88 37.16 -13.10
C PRO A 47 41.76 37.15 -12.04
N LEU A 48 42.13 37.09 -10.76
CA LEU A 48 41.18 37.19 -9.63
C LEU A 48 40.70 38.64 -9.48
N THR A 49 39.91 39.10 -10.44
CA THR A 49 39.22 40.39 -10.36
C THR A 49 37.97 40.26 -9.49
N SER A 50 37.49 41.39 -8.97
CA SER A 50 36.19 41.46 -8.28
C SER A 50 35.05 40.93 -9.16
N SER A 51 35.11 41.15 -10.47
CA SER A 51 34.13 40.61 -11.42
C SER A 51 34.17 39.09 -11.52
N ALA A 52 35.36 38.48 -11.60
CA ALA A 52 35.52 37.03 -11.64
C ALA A 52 35.03 36.39 -10.32
N TRP A 53 35.32 37.02 -9.18
CA TRP A 53 34.84 36.57 -7.87
C TRP A 53 33.32 36.63 -7.75
N ASN A 54 32.70 37.75 -8.14
CA ASN A 54 31.25 37.90 -8.13
C ASN A 54 30.56 36.85 -9.04
N LEU A 55 31.19 36.50 -10.16
CA LEU A 55 30.71 35.47 -11.07
C LEU A 55 30.75 34.07 -10.44
N MET A 56 31.81 33.76 -9.70
CA MET A 56 31.91 32.51 -8.94
C MET A 56 30.81 32.42 -7.89
N VAL A 57 30.59 33.50 -7.12
CA VAL A 57 29.54 33.56 -6.10
C VAL A 57 28.15 33.36 -6.71
N SER A 58 27.83 34.03 -7.82
CA SER A 58 26.53 33.85 -8.48
C SER A 58 26.30 32.42 -8.99
N ASN A 59 27.36 31.77 -9.49
CA ASN A 59 27.29 30.38 -9.93
C ASN A 59 27.06 29.42 -8.75
N LEU A 60 27.64 29.70 -7.57
CA LEU A 60 27.39 28.92 -6.35
C LEU A 60 25.94 29.09 -5.86
N ASP A 61 25.41 30.30 -5.89
CA ASP A 61 24.01 30.58 -5.52
C ASP A 61 23.03 29.87 -6.46
N ASP A 62 23.29 29.87 -7.77
CA ASP A 62 22.51 29.11 -8.76
C ASP A 62 22.54 27.60 -8.48
N LEU A 63 23.73 27.03 -8.23
CA LEU A 63 23.85 25.61 -7.87
C LEU A 63 23.08 25.28 -6.59
N ASN A 64 23.14 26.13 -5.57
CA ASN A 64 22.38 25.95 -4.34
C ASN A 64 20.86 25.97 -4.61
N TRP A 65 20.39 26.89 -5.46
CA TRP A 65 18.98 26.93 -5.85
C TRP A 65 18.56 25.67 -6.61
N ARG A 66 19.37 25.22 -7.59
CA ARG A 66 19.10 23.99 -8.36
C ARG A 66 19.11 22.76 -7.48
N LEU A 67 20.02 22.67 -6.50
CA LEU A 67 20.05 21.59 -5.52
C LEU A 67 18.79 21.58 -4.66
N ASN A 68 18.33 22.74 -4.18
CA ASN A 68 17.08 22.84 -3.43
C ASN A 68 15.87 22.41 -4.27
N THR A 69 15.78 22.86 -5.52
CA THR A 69 14.73 22.45 -6.45
C THR A 69 14.78 20.95 -6.71
N LEU A 70 15.95 20.37 -7.00
CA LEU A 70 16.11 18.93 -7.15
C LEU A 70 15.70 18.17 -5.88
N ASN A 71 16.14 18.62 -4.71
CA ASN A 71 15.81 17.98 -3.44
C ASN A 71 14.29 17.96 -3.19
N THR A 72 13.60 19.06 -3.49
CA THR A 72 12.13 19.10 -3.39
C THR A 72 11.44 18.21 -4.41
N THR A 73 11.96 18.15 -5.65
CA THR A 73 11.36 17.33 -6.73
C THR A 73 11.57 15.83 -6.47
N VAL A 74 12.77 15.43 -6.05
CA VAL A 74 13.10 14.03 -5.70
C VAL A 74 12.34 13.59 -4.44
N SER A 75 12.20 14.47 -3.45
CA SER A 75 11.37 14.17 -2.26
C SER A 75 9.88 14.02 -2.60
N GLY A 76 9.41 14.69 -3.65
CA GLY A 76 8.04 14.59 -4.16
C GLY A 76 7.79 13.38 -5.08
N LEU A 77 8.84 12.76 -5.62
CA LEU A 77 8.77 11.53 -6.40
C LEU A 77 8.59 10.31 -5.47
N SER A 78 7.41 10.22 -4.84
CA SER A 78 6.97 8.94 -4.28
C SER A 78 6.61 8.03 -5.44
N ALA A 79 7.52 7.13 -5.82
CA ALA A 79 7.25 6.09 -6.82
C ALA A 79 6.05 5.19 -6.45
N THR A 80 5.62 5.26 -5.17
CA THR A 80 4.52 4.50 -4.63
C THR A 80 3.33 5.42 -4.32
N PRO A 81 2.12 5.15 -4.86
CA PRO A 81 0.96 5.98 -4.59
C PRO A 81 0.51 5.90 -3.13
N THR A 82 -0.07 6.98 -2.62
CA THR A 82 -0.79 7.00 -1.33
C THR A 82 -1.85 5.89 -1.29
N GLY A 83 -1.96 5.21 -0.16
CA GLY A 83 -2.85 4.06 0.02
C GLY A 83 -2.25 2.71 -0.40
N ALA A 84 -1.08 2.68 -1.05
CA ALA A 84 -0.39 1.42 -1.31
C ALA A 84 0.00 0.71 -0.01
N VAL A 85 -0.09 -0.61 0.01
CA VAL A 85 0.24 -1.45 1.16
C VAL A 85 1.43 -2.34 0.81
N MET A 86 2.43 -2.37 1.67
CA MET A 86 3.63 -3.20 1.51
C MET A 86 4.02 -3.89 2.81
N ALA A 87 4.67 -5.05 2.68
CA ALA A 87 5.23 -5.80 3.79
C ALA A 87 6.71 -5.43 4.00
N PHE A 88 7.09 -5.17 5.24
CA PHE A 88 8.43 -4.76 5.63
C PHE A 88 9.01 -5.75 6.66
N ASN A 89 10.27 -6.12 6.48
CA ASN A 89 11.05 -6.81 7.51
C ASN A 89 11.72 -5.78 8.44
N LEU A 90 10.92 -4.92 9.05
CA LEU A 90 11.34 -3.82 9.93
C LEU A 90 10.46 -3.81 11.18
N ALA A 91 10.99 -3.32 12.30
CA ALA A 91 10.24 -3.21 13.55
C ALA A 91 9.17 -2.09 13.51
N SER A 92 9.34 -1.09 12.63
CA SER A 92 8.44 0.04 12.49
C SER A 92 8.33 0.47 11.03
N CYS A 93 7.21 1.11 10.67
CA CYS A 93 7.00 1.61 9.32
C CYS A 93 7.99 2.74 8.98
N PRO A 94 8.50 2.81 7.74
CA PRO A 94 9.36 3.91 7.31
C PRO A 94 8.64 5.27 7.34
N THR A 95 9.41 6.36 7.28
CA THR A 95 8.86 7.72 7.20
C THR A 95 7.89 7.87 6.02
N GLY A 96 6.72 8.45 6.28
CA GLY A 96 5.67 8.61 5.28
C GLY A 96 4.85 7.33 5.04
N TRP A 97 4.90 6.38 5.96
CA TRP A 97 4.07 5.19 6.03
C TRP A 97 3.45 5.04 7.41
N THR A 98 2.31 4.36 7.50
CA THR A 98 1.60 4.05 8.74
C THR A 98 1.31 2.56 8.84
N ALA A 99 1.31 2.00 10.06
CA ALA A 99 1.05 0.58 10.26
C ALA A 99 -0.40 0.24 9.91
N LEU A 100 -0.59 -0.78 9.08
CA LEU A 100 -1.93 -1.24 8.70
C LEU A 100 -2.46 -2.21 9.77
N ALA A 101 -3.13 -1.66 10.77
CA ALA A 101 -3.65 -2.44 11.90
C ALA A 101 -4.62 -3.56 11.49
N SER A 102 -5.38 -3.38 10.40
CA SER A 102 -6.29 -4.41 9.88
C SER A 102 -5.55 -5.64 9.34
N ALA A 103 -4.30 -5.51 8.88
CA ALA A 103 -3.49 -6.62 8.40
C ALA A 103 -2.81 -7.41 9.54
N ALA A 104 -2.83 -6.91 10.78
CA ALA A 104 -2.20 -7.60 11.90
C ALA A 104 -2.81 -8.99 12.12
N TRP A 105 -1.96 -10.00 12.21
CA TRP A 105 -2.33 -11.41 12.40
C TRP A 105 -3.18 -12.04 11.29
N ARG A 106 -3.20 -11.43 10.09
CA ARG A 106 -4.02 -11.90 8.96
C ARG A 106 -3.16 -12.19 7.73
N VAL A 107 -3.61 -13.16 6.94
CA VAL A 107 -3.12 -13.38 5.58
C VAL A 107 -3.91 -12.47 4.64
N ILE A 108 -3.21 -11.77 3.74
CA ILE A 108 -3.86 -10.87 2.78
C ILE A 108 -4.41 -11.70 1.61
N VAL A 109 -5.68 -11.45 1.27
CA VAL A 109 -6.35 -12.05 0.13
C VAL A 109 -6.76 -10.93 -0.84
N GLY A 110 -6.63 -11.20 -2.13
CA GLY A 110 -7.02 -10.25 -3.17
C GLY A 110 -8.54 -10.13 -3.26
N LYS A 111 -9.04 -8.90 -3.41
CA LYS A 111 -10.45 -8.65 -3.69
C LYS A 111 -10.87 -9.38 -4.98
N SER A 112 -12.02 -10.05 -4.95
CA SER A 112 -12.61 -10.70 -6.12
C SER A 112 -14.07 -10.26 -6.29
N ALA A 113 -14.83 -11.04 -7.07
CA ALA A 113 -16.28 -10.89 -7.19
C ALA A 113 -17.05 -11.93 -6.34
N GLU A 114 -16.33 -12.82 -5.65
CA GLU A 114 -16.93 -13.77 -4.70
C GLU A 114 -17.36 -13.04 -3.43
N THR A 115 -18.48 -13.46 -2.84
CA THR A 115 -19.12 -12.77 -1.71
C THR A 115 -18.22 -12.60 -0.49
N GLU A 116 -17.27 -13.51 -0.27
CA GLU A 116 -16.33 -13.44 0.85
C GLU A 116 -15.18 -12.45 0.65
N PHE A 117 -15.01 -11.92 -0.58
CA PHE A 117 -13.91 -11.04 -0.97
C PHE A 117 -14.37 -9.88 -1.86
N ASP A 118 -15.66 -9.53 -1.88
CA ASP A 118 -16.22 -8.57 -2.82
C ASP A 118 -16.09 -7.11 -2.32
N THR A 119 -15.78 -6.90 -1.04
CA THR A 119 -15.48 -5.58 -0.48
C THR A 119 -14.09 -5.49 0.15
N LEU A 120 -13.51 -4.29 0.12
CA LEU A 120 -12.22 -4.04 0.77
C LEU A 120 -12.40 -4.02 2.29
N GLY A 121 -11.52 -4.73 2.99
CA GLY A 121 -11.53 -4.77 4.45
C GLY A 121 -12.40 -5.88 5.05
N GLU A 122 -12.98 -6.75 4.21
CA GLU A 122 -13.56 -8.01 4.68
C GLU A 122 -12.51 -8.86 5.38
N THR A 123 -12.92 -9.46 6.50
CA THR A 123 -12.05 -10.31 7.29
C THR A 123 -12.76 -11.59 7.67
N TRP A 124 -12.08 -12.70 7.44
CA TRP A 124 -12.44 -13.99 7.97
C TRP A 124 -11.16 -14.70 8.40
N TRP A 125 -11.18 -15.38 9.54
CA TRP A 125 -10.04 -16.15 10.01
C TRP A 125 -10.43 -17.08 11.18
N ALA A 126 -9.78 -18.24 11.22
CA ALA A 126 -9.82 -19.14 12.36
C ALA A 126 -8.42 -19.73 12.55
N LYS A 127 -7.79 -19.47 13.71
CA LYS A 127 -6.47 -20.01 14.05
C LYS A 127 -6.51 -21.51 14.31
N THR A 128 -7.62 -21.99 14.86
CA THR A 128 -7.85 -23.38 15.19
C THR A 128 -9.25 -23.79 14.75
N HIS A 129 -9.42 -25.06 14.37
CA HIS A 129 -10.71 -25.63 13.98
C HIS A 129 -11.01 -26.89 14.78
N THR A 130 -12.23 -27.01 15.29
CA THR A 130 -12.73 -28.24 15.90
C THR A 130 -13.69 -28.88 14.92
N LEU A 131 -13.39 -30.10 14.48
CA LEU A 131 -14.26 -30.84 13.58
C LEU A 131 -15.66 -31.00 14.17
N THR A 132 -16.66 -30.74 13.35
CA THR A 132 -18.07 -30.93 13.66
C THR A 132 -18.55 -32.27 13.10
N ILE A 133 -19.71 -32.74 13.58
CA ILE A 133 -20.33 -33.97 13.06
C ILE A 133 -20.62 -33.87 11.56
N ALA A 134 -20.99 -32.69 11.06
CA ALA A 134 -21.28 -32.46 9.65
C ALA A 134 -20.02 -32.54 8.75
N GLU A 135 -18.83 -32.35 9.33
CA GLU A 135 -17.55 -32.43 8.61
C GLU A 135 -16.94 -33.84 8.64
N MET A 136 -17.55 -34.78 9.38
CA MET A 136 -17.12 -36.18 9.38
C MET A 136 -17.74 -36.92 8.17
N PRO A 137 -16.93 -37.54 7.30
CA PRO A 137 -17.46 -38.39 6.23
C PRO A 137 -18.31 -39.53 6.77
N SER A 138 -19.38 -39.88 6.05
CA SER A 138 -20.18 -41.07 6.34
C SER A 138 -19.29 -42.31 6.32
N HIS A 139 -19.29 -43.06 7.43
CA HIS A 139 -18.54 -44.29 7.57
C HIS A 139 -19.40 -45.34 8.27
N SER A 140 -19.11 -46.61 8.02
CA SER A 140 -19.80 -47.73 8.67
C SER A 140 -18.79 -48.81 9.04
N HIS A 141 -19.10 -49.54 10.11
CA HIS A 141 -18.32 -50.69 10.54
C HIS A 141 -19.25 -51.89 10.67
N THR A 142 -18.85 -53.03 10.11
CA THR A 142 -19.54 -54.30 10.27
C THR A 142 -18.70 -55.19 11.17
N VAL A 143 -19.20 -55.53 12.34
CA VAL A 143 -18.58 -56.52 13.23
C VAL A 143 -19.37 -57.82 13.13
N GLY A 144 -18.79 -58.83 12.48
CA GLY A 144 -19.37 -60.17 12.40
C GLY A 144 -19.23 -60.92 13.73
N ARG A 145 -20.27 -61.62 14.17
CA ARG A 145 -20.28 -62.44 15.39
C ARG A 145 -20.54 -63.90 15.03
N GLY A 146 -19.56 -64.79 15.24
CA GLY A 146 -19.75 -66.23 15.03
C GLY A 146 -20.26 -66.91 16.30
N THR A 147 -20.91 -68.06 16.17
CA THR A 147 -21.09 -69.02 17.27
C THR A 147 -20.32 -70.29 16.90
N SER A 148 -19.42 -70.73 17.78
CA SER A 148 -18.75 -72.03 17.66
C SER A 148 -18.98 -72.77 18.97
N THR A 149 -19.48 -74.00 18.90
CA THR A 149 -19.59 -74.92 20.04
C THR A 149 -18.28 -75.66 20.34
N SER A 150 -17.22 -75.42 19.56
CA SER A 150 -15.95 -76.12 19.65
C SER A 150 -14.79 -75.14 19.59
N ALA A 151 -14.16 -74.91 20.75
CA ALA A 151 -12.94 -74.13 20.97
C ALA A 151 -12.99 -72.64 20.57
N PHE A 152 -12.53 -71.80 21.50
CA PHE A 152 -12.70 -70.35 21.55
C PHE A 152 -12.03 -69.61 20.38
N THR A 153 -12.82 -68.82 19.64
CA THR A 153 -12.37 -67.63 18.86
C THR A 153 -13.56 -66.67 18.63
N ASN A 154 -14.23 -66.22 19.68
CA ASN A 154 -15.23 -65.15 19.56
C ASN A 154 -14.95 -64.00 20.53
N VAL A 155 -15.32 -62.79 20.09
CA VAL A 155 -15.05 -61.46 20.68
C VAL A 155 -15.63 -61.28 22.10
N PHE A 156 -16.31 -62.29 22.68
CA PHE A 156 -16.84 -62.24 24.04
C PHE A 156 -16.75 -63.61 24.74
N TYR A 157 -16.47 -63.59 26.05
CA TYR A 157 -16.56 -64.75 26.94
C TYR A 157 -18.04 -65.06 27.25
N GLY A 158 -18.56 -66.20 26.78
CA GLY A 158 -19.87 -66.73 27.18
C GLY A 158 -20.74 -67.27 26.02
N THR A 159 -21.58 -68.26 26.32
CA THR A 159 -22.49 -68.93 25.36
C THR A 159 -23.63 -67.99 24.95
N GLN A 160 -23.58 -67.42 23.74
CA GLN A 160 -24.68 -66.62 23.18
C GLN A 160 -25.53 -67.44 22.20
N THR A 161 -26.86 -67.36 22.34
CA THR A 161 -27.86 -68.11 21.54
C THR A 161 -28.53 -67.26 20.45
N ALA A 162 -28.09 -66.02 20.21
CA ALA A 162 -28.65 -65.13 19.18
C ALA A 162 -27.61 -64.18 18.56
N TRP A 163 -27.84 -63.80 17.30
CA TRP A 163 -27.11 -62.74 16.59
C TRP A 163 -27.46 -61.38 17.19
N GLY A 164 -26.47 -60.51 17.44
CA GLY A 164 -26.69 -59.18 18.02
C GLY A 164 -25.54 -58.22 17.75
N THR A 165 -25.78 -56.92 17.86
CA THR A 165 -24.79 -55.86 17.63
C THR A 165 -24.11 -55.49 18.95
N ALA A 166 -22.79 -55.28 18.95
CA ALA A 166 -22.05 -54.74 20.09
C ALA A 166 -21.49 -53.36 19.73
N PRO A 167 -21.76 -52.30 20.50
CA PRO A 167 -21.21 -50.98 20.24
C PRO A 167 -19.69 -50.97 20.50
N THR A 168 -18.93 -50.30 19.64
CA THR A 168 -17.54 -49.94 19.94
C THR A 168 -17.50 -48.70 20.83
N SER A 169 -16.38 -48.49 21.53
CA SER A 169 -16.15 -47.21 22.21
C SER A 169 -15.96 -46.08 21.20
N SER A 170 -16.28 -44.85 21.59
CA SER A 170 -15.94 -43.65 20.83
C SER A 170 -14.44 -43.35 20.94
N THR A 171 -13.83 -42.91 19.84
CA THR A 171 -12.45 -42.42 19.77
C THR A 171 -12.44 -41.04 19.13
N GLY A 172 -11.59 -40.14 19.63
CA GLY A 172 -11.49 -38.76 19.18
C GLY A 172 -11.72 -37.80 20.33
N ASP A 173 -10.79 -36.88 20.54
CA ASP A 173 -10.77 -36.06 21.76
C ASP A 173 -11.48 -34.70 21.60
N TRP A 174 -12.03 -34.39 20.41
CA TRP A 174 -12.66 -33.09 20.08
C TRP A 174 -11.78 -31.85 20.26
N TRP A 175 -10.45 -32.02 20.19
CA TRP A 175 -9.53 -30.90 20.31
C TRP A 175 -9.47 -30.10 19.01
N ALA A 176 -9.38 -28.79 19.16
CA ALA A 176 -9.17 -27.92 18.03
C ALA A 176 -7.75 -28.16 17.45
N HIS A 177 -7.65 -28.38 16.15
CA HIS A 177 -6.38 -28.50 15.45
C HIS A 177 -5.94 -27.15 14.88
N ASN A 178 -4.62 -26.96 14.72
CA ASN A 178 -4.08 -25.77 14.08
C ASN A 178 -4.59 -25.66 12.64
N ASN A 179 -5.05 -24.47 12.26
CA ASN A 179 -5.48 -24.12 10.91
C ASN A 179 -4.57 -23.06 10.26
N LEU A 180 -3.44 -22.73 10.91
CA LEU A 180 -2.43 -21.85 10.33
C LEU A 180 -1.57 -22.62 9.33
N GLN A 181 -1.55 -22.14 8.09
CA GLN A 181 -0.53 -22.48 7.10
C GLN A 181 0.88 -22.08 7.60
N PRO A 182 1.97 -22.67 7.10
CA PRO A 182 3.33 -22.17 7.34
C PRO A 182 3.44 -20.68 6.98
N TYR A 183 4.03 -19.86 7.86
CA TYR A 183 4.06 -18.41 7.71
C TYR A 183 5.36 -17.75 8.19
N LEU A 184 5.64 -16.56 7.65
CA LEU A 184 6.63 -15.60 8.12
C LEU A 184 5.90 -14.28 8.40
N THR A 185 6.08 -13.73 9.60
CA THR A 185 5.45 -12.46 9.98
C THR A 185 6.28 -11.27 9.51
N LEU A 186 5.67 -10.39 8.73
CA LEU A 186 6.22 -9.10 8.31
C LEU A 186 5.28 -7.97 8.75
N LEU A 187 5.83 -6.77 8.89
CA LEU A 187 5.06 -5.57 9.24
C LEU A 187 4.40 -5.00 7.98
N TYR A 188 3.07 -4.98 7.93
CA TYR A 188 2.33 -4.33 6.85
C TYR A 188 2.15 -2.84 7.13
N CYS A 189 2.55 -2.00 6.17
CA CYS A 189 2.42 -0.56 6.24
C CYS A 189 1.69 -0.01 5.01
N GLN A 190 0.91 1.04 5.20
CA GLN A 190 0.21 1.80 4.18
C GLN A 190 0.91 3.14 3.92
N LYS A 191 1.07 3.52 2.66
CA LYS A 191 1.65 4.80 2.26
C LYS A 191 0.69 5.93 2.62
N ASN A 192 1.19 6.95 3.33
CA ASN A 192 0.43 8.14 3.70
C ASN A 192 0.11 9.04 2.50
#